data_AF-A0A7Y1YK71-F1
#
_entry.id   AF-A0A7Y1YK71-F1
#
_cell.length_a   1.000
_cell.length_b   1.000
_cell.length_c   1.000
_cell.angle_alpha   90.00
_cell.angle_beta   90.00
_cell.angle_gamma   90.00
#
_symmetry.space_group_name_H-M   'P 1'
#
loop_
_entity.id
_entity.type
_entity.pdbx_description
1 polymer ?
#
loop_
_entity_poly.entity_id
_entity_poly.type
_entity_poly.pdbx_seq_one_letter_code
_entity_poly.pdbx_strand_id
1 'polypeptide(L)'
;LLAPLLTGIYRDLSGSNDNLAWSYESKWATDVAGDEQSLSAGLADSLLESRVVDLARRSTTRGPHRDDPSLRIGDRDGRVHASQGEQRTIVLALRLATFDLLRDTFSEAPILLLDDVFSELDVARSKALLERLPGAQVFITAARREDVPVGGRMWDVSLEEGASRVTAN
;
A
#
# COMPACT_ATOMS: atom_id res chain seq x y z
N LEU A 1 3.63 -9.50 -10.46
CA LEU A 1 3.15 -10.20 -9.25
C LEU A 1 2.07 -9.40 -8.52
N LEU A 2 2.29 -8.12 -8.20
CA LEU A 2 1.30 -7.30 -7.47
C LEU A 2 0.08 -6.87 -8.28
N ALA A 3 0.25 -6.53 -9.56
CA ALA A 3 -0.79 -5.90 -10.37
C ALA A 3 -2.09 -6.71 -10.50
N PRO A 4 -2.08 -8.04 -10.77
CA PRO A 4 -3.32 -8.82 -10.87
C PRO A 4 -4.10 -8.90 -9.56
N LEU A 5 -3.39 -9.00 -8.43
CA LEU A 5 -4.01 -9.01 -7.10
C LEU A 5 -4.71 -7.67 -6.86
N LEU A 6 -3.96 -6.58 -7.05
CA LEU A 6 -4.37 -5.21 -6.72
C LEU A 6 -5.68 -4.79 -7.38
N THR A 7 -5.89 -5.12 -8.66
CA THR A 7 -7.14 -4.79 -9.37
C THR A 7 -8.35 -5.47 -8.74
N GLY A 8 -8.25 -6.76 -8.39
CA GLY A 8 -9.34 -7.50 -7.75
C GLY A 8 -9.68 -6.89 -6.38
N ILE A 9 -8.66 -6.69 -5.55
CA ILE A 9 -8.84 -6.09 -4.22
C ILE A 9 -9.51 -4.73 -4.29
N TYR A 10 -9.05 -3.88 -5.20
CA TYR A 10 -9.57 -2.54 -5.31
C TYR A 10 -11.06 -2.55 -5.67
N ARG A 11 -11.48 -3.39 -6.62
CA ARG A 11 -12.89 -3.53 -7.01
C ARG A 11 -13.75 -4.04 -5.87
N ASP A 12 -13.26 -5.04 -5.14
CA ASP A 12 -13.96 -5.59 -3.97
C ASP A 12 -14.23 -4.47 -2.94
N LEU A 13 -13.22 -3.65 -2.65
CA LEU A 13 -13.31 -2.58 -1.66
C LEU A 13 -14.08 -1.36 -2.16
N SER A 14 -13.89 -0.94 -3.42
CA SER A 14 -14.51 0.27 -3.98
C SER A 14 -15.98 0.07 -4.35
N GLY A 15 -16.37 -1.17 -4.65
CA GLY A 15 -17.64 -1.49 -5.31
C GLY A 15 -17.73 -0.97 -6.76
N SER A 16 -16.63 -0.46 -7.31
CA SER A 16 -16.55 0.04 -8.69
C SER A 16 -16.00 -1.03 -9.64
N ASN A 17 -16.29 -0.88 -10.92
CA ASN A 17 -15.72 -1.72 -11.98
C ASN A 17 -14.38 -1.18 -12.52
N ASP A 18 -13.83 -0.14 -11.88
CA ASP A 18 -12.59 0.47 -12.34
C ASP A 18 -11.40 -0.48 -12.17
N ASN A 19 -10.42 -0.32 -13.05
CA ASN A 19 -9.18 -1.06 -12.96
C ASN A 19 -8.14 -0.23 -12.23
N LEU A 20 -7.67 -0.72 -11.09
CA LEU A 20 -6.46 -0.18 -10.47
C LEU A 20 -5.24 -0.86 -11.11
N ALA A 21 -4.57 -0.14 -12.01
CA ALA A 21 -3.34 -0.57 -12.66
C ALA A 21 -2.11 0.00 -11.94
N TRP A 22 -1.07 -0.83 -11.85
CA TRP A 22 0.25 -0.46 -11.33
C TRP A 22 1.28 -0.55 -12.45
N SER A 23 2.16 0.44 -12.56
CA SER A 23 3.35 0.36 -13.40
C SER A 23 4.58 0.87 -12.66
N TYR A 24 5.74 0.30 -13.00
CA TYR A 24 7.03 0.78 -12.55
C TYR A 24 7.82 1.23 -13.77
N GLU A 25 8.16 2.52 -13.80
CA GLU A 25 8.99 3.12 -14.84
C GLU A 25 10.25 3.65 -14.19
N SER A 26 11.40 3.24 -14.71
CA SER A 26 12.70 3.73 -14.28
C SER A 26 13.18 4.86 -15.17
N LYS A 27 13.90 5.82 -14.58
CA LYS A 27 14.61 6.87 -15.32
C LYS A 27 16.10 6.57 -15.52
N TRP A 28 16.56 5.39 -15.14
CA TRP A 28 17.95 4.96 -15.17
C TRP A 28 18.15 3.60 -15.89
N ALA A 29 17.08 2.86 -16.17
CA ALA A 29 17.11 1.64 -16.97
C ALA A 29 16.09 1.71 -18.12
N THR A 30 16.46 1.21 -19.30
CA THR A 30 15.56 1.12 -20.47
C THR A 30 14.56 -0.02 -20.31
N ASP A 31 14.98 -1.13 -19.71
CA ASP A 31 14.12 -2.26 -19.35
C ASP A 31 14.40 -2.67 -17.90
N VAL A 32 13.41 -2.47 -17.04
CA VAL A 32 13.47 -2.81 -15.61
C VAL A 32 13.31 -4.31 -15.34
N ALA A 33 12.95 -5.09 -16.36
CA ALA A 33 12.91 -6.55 -16.31
C ALA A 33 14.16 -7.22 -16.91
N GLY A 34 15.17 -6.42 -17.27
CA GLY A 34 16.45 -6.90 -17.78
C GLY A 34 17.24 -7.70 -16.73
N ASP A 35 18.28 -8.39 -17.19
CA ASP A 35 19.20 -9.08 -16.28
C ASP A 35 20.06 -8.10 -15.46
N GLU A 36 20.71 -8.62 -14.43
CA GLU A 36 21.55 -7.82 -13.51
C GLU A 36 22.64 -7.03 -14.25
N GLN A 37 23.22 -7.62 -15.29
CA GLN A 37 24.30 -6.98 -16.07
C GLN A 37 23.77 -5.78 -16.86
N SER A 38 22.62 -5.93 -17.52
CA SER A 38 21.96 -4.87 -18.27
C SER A 38 21.50 -3.74 -17.35
N LEU A 39 20.92 -4.08 -16.20
CA LEU A 39 20.50 -3.10 -15.19
C LEU A 39 21.69 -2.33 -14.61
N SER A 40 22.78 -3.04 -14.29
CA SER A 40 24.02 -2.41 -13.79
C SER A 40 24.63 -1.46 -14.82
N ALA A 41 24.65 -1.84 -16.09
CA ALA A 41 25.15 -0.99 -17.17
C ALA A 41 24.30 0.27 -17.33
N GLY A 42 22.97 0.13 -17.41
CA GLY A 42 22.05 1.28 -17.52
C GLY A 42 22.17 2.25 -16.34
N LEU A 43 22.27 1.72 -15.11
CA LEU A 43 22.49 2.55 -13.93
C LEU A 43 23.81 3.32 -14.03
N ALA A 44 24.92 2.65 -14.39
CA ALA A 44 26.22 3.27 -14.51
C ALA A 44 26.22 4.40 -15.55
N ASP A 45 25.65 4.16 -16.73
CA ASP A 45 25.53 5.16 -17.79
C ASP A 45 24.70 6.37 -17.32
N SER A 46 23.55 6.12 -16.68
CA SER A 46 22.68 7.20 -16.19
C SER A 46 23.37 8.09 -15.13
N LEU A 47 24.21 7.50 -14.27
CA LEU A 47 24.98 8.21 -13.25
C LEU A 47 26.10 9.05 -13.86
N LEU A 48 26.73 8.56 -14.93
CA LEU A 48 27.73 9.32 -15.68
C LEU A 48 27.09 10.52 -16.38
N GLU A 49 25.93 10.33 -17.01
CA GLU A 49 25.16 11.40 -17.66
C GLU A 49 24.69 12.47 -16.67
N SER A 50 24.24 12.07 -15.47
CA SER A 50 23.76 13.02 -14.45
C SER A 50 24.85 13.71 -13.65
N ARG A 51 26.13 13.36 -13.83
CA ARG A 51 27.24 13.79 -12.96
C ARG A 51 27.30 15.32 -12.76
N VAL A 52 27.13 16.10 -13.83
CA VAL A 52 27.17 17.57 -13.74
C VAL A 52 26.01 18.10 -12.88
N VAL A 53 24.81 17.55 -13.07
CA VAL A 53 23.61 17.92 -12.33
C VAL A 53 23.72 17.48 -10.87
N ASP A 54 24.24 16.27 -10.62
CA ASP A 54 24.40 15.71 -9.28
C ASP A 54 25.41 16.50 -8.45
N LEU A 55 26.53 16.92 -9.05
CA LEU A 55 27.51 17.79 -8.39
C LEU A 55 26.90 19.15 -8.03
N ALA A 56 26.14 19.76 -8.93
CA ALA A 56 25.46 21.02 -8.67
C ALA A 56 24.41 20.90 -7.55
N ARG A 57 23.67 19.79 -7.51
CA ARG A 57 22.61 19.51 -6.52
C ARG A 57 23.12 18.85 -5.24
N ARG A 58 24.40 18.47 -5.18
CA ARG A 58 25.03 17.73 -4.07
C ARG A 58 24.23 16.48 -3.66
N SER A 59 23.57 15.84 -4.62
CA SER A 59 22.79 14.62 -4.40
C SER A 59 22.69 13.83 -5.70
N THR A 60 22.65 12.51 -5.59
CA THR A 60 22.45 11.62 -6.75
C THR A 60 21.02 11.70 -7.24
N THR A 61 20.82 12.09 -8.50
CA THR A 61 19.49 12.32 -9.10
C THR A 61 18.98 11.19 -10.00
N ARG A 62 19.81 10.17 -10.24
CA ARG A 62 19.43 8.94 -10.98
C ARG A 62 19.60 7.71 -10.08
N GLY A 63 18.71 6.74 -10.23
CA GLY A 63 18.73 5.48 -9.49
C GLY A 63 17.38 5.12 -8.85
N PRO A 64 17.23 3.89 -8.32
CA PRO A 64 15.96 3.37 -7.80
C PRO A 64 15.32 4.25 -6.72
N HIS A 65 16.14 4.94 -5.92
CA HIS A 65 15.68 5.87 -4.87
C HIS A 65 14.96 7.13 -5.41
N ARG A 66 14.98 7.36 -6.73
CA ARG A 66 14.29 8.47 -7.40
C ARG A 66 13.12 8.01 -8.25
N ASP A 67 12.91 6.70 -8.38
CA ASP A 67 11.78 6.17 -9.13
C ASP A 67 10.50 6.30 -8.32
N ASP A 68 9.39 6.42 -9.03
CA ASP A 68 8.07 6.65 -8.46
C ASP A 68 7.08 5.77 -9.23
N PRO A 69 6.62 4.66 -8.64
CA PRO A 69 5.69 3.78 -9.32
C PRO A 69 4.33 4.47 -9.50
N SER A 70 3.71 4.24 -10.66
CA SER A 70 2.43 4.85 -11.00
C SER A 70 1.28 3.93 -10.63
N LEU A 71 0.21 4.54 -10.11
CA LEU A 71 -1.07 3.91 -9.86
C LEU A 71 -2.12 4.63 -10.68
N ARG A 72 -2.91 3.89 -11.47
CA ARG A 72 -3.94 4.44 -12.35
C ARG A 72 -5.28 3.80 -12.07
N ILE A 73 -6.34 4.60 -11.93
CA ILE A 73 -7.73 4.14 -11.84
C ILE A 73 -8.36 4.34 -13.22
N GLY A 74 -8.49 3.26 -13.98
CA GLY A 74 -8.77 3.35 -15.42
C GLY A 74 -7.68 4.18 -16.11
N ASP A 75 -8.07 5.28 -16.75
CA ASP A 75 -7.15 6.19 -17.44
C ASP A 75 -6.68 7.38 -16.59
N ARG A 76 -7.11 7.47 -15.33
CA ARG A 76 -6.77 8.58 -14.44
C ARG A 76 -5.55 8.24 -13.59
N ASP A 77 -4.64 9.20 -13.44
CA ASP A 77 -3.58 9.11 -12.44
C ASP A 77 -4.21 9.08 -11.03
N GLY A 78 -4.03 7.98 -10.30
CA GLY A 78 -4.63 7.73 -9.00
C GLY A 78 -4.04 8.55 -7.87
N ARG A 79 -2.88 9.19 -8.06
CA ARG A 79 -2.33 10.12 -7.06
C ARG A 79 -2.94 11.51 -7.23
N VAL A 80 -3.08 11.96 -8.46
CA VAL A 80 -3.51 13.35 -8.76
C VAL A 80 -5.03 13.49 -8.85
N HIS A 81 -5.72 12.50 -9.41
CA HIS A 81 -7.13 12.63 -9.80
C HIS A 81 -8.09 11.72 -9.02
N ALA A 82 -7.58 10.93 -8.07
CA ALA A 82 -8.43 10.15 -7.18
C ALA A 82 -9.05 11.04 -6.10
N SER A 83 -10.33 10.83 -5.83
CA SER A 83 -10.98 11.35 -4.63
C SER A 83 -10.33 10.78 -3.36
N GLN A 84 -10.54 11.45 -2.23
CA GLN A 84 -10.00 11.00 -0.95
C GLN A 84 -10.42 9.57 -0.58
N GLY A 85 -11.67 9.18 -0.88
CA GLY A 85 -12.14 7.80 -0.68
C GLY A 85 -11.46 6.78 -1.61
N GLU A 86 -11.22 7.15 -2.87
CA GLU A 86 -10.47 6.31 -3.81
C GLU A 86 -9.01 6.14 -3.37
N GLN A 87 -8.35 7.21 -2.90
CA GLN A 87 -6.97 7.14 -2.38
C GLN A 87 -6.85 6.19 -1.18
N ARG A 88 -7.78 6.27 -0.22
CA ARG A 88 -7.85 5.33 0.92
C ARG A 88 -8.03 3.90 0.45
N THR A 89 -8.94 3.70 -0.50
CA THR A 89 -9.20 2.38 -1.09
C THR A 89 -7.94 1.84 -1.78
N ILE A 90 -7.19 2.66 -2.51
CA ILE A 90 -5.91 2.29 -3.12
C ILE A 90 -4.91 1.81 -2.06
N VAL A 91 -4.72 2.59 -0.98
CA VAL A 91 -3.77 2.26 0.09
C VAL A 91 -4.16 0.95 0.78
N LEU A 92 -5.44 0.77 1.08
CA LEU A 92 -5.95 -0.45 1.68
C LEU A 92 -5.79 -1.64 0.73
N ALA A 93 -6.06 -1.45 -0.56
CA ALA A 93 -5.87 -2.47 -1.58
C ALA A 93 -4.41 -2.89 -1.71
N LEU A 94 -3.47 -1.95 -1.66
CA LEU A 94 -2.03 -2.23 -1.66
C LEU A 94 -1.61 -3.02 -0.42
N ARG A 95 -2.12 -2.66 0.77
CA ARG A 95 -1.84 -3.38 2.02
C ARG A 95 -2.32 -4.83 1.97
N LEU A 96 -3.54 -5.07 1.53
CA LEU A 96 -4.08 -6.42 1.39
C LEU A 96 -3.40 -7.20 0.26
N ALA A 97 -3.02 -6.55 -0.85
CA ALA A 97 -2.30 -7.20 -1.95
C ALA A 97 -0.90 -7.64 -1.49
N THR A 98 -0.26 -6.82 -0.67
CA THR A 98 1.02 -7.13 -0.04
C THR A 98 0.86 -8.29 0.95
N PHE A 99 -0.21 -8.29 1.75
CA PHE A 99 -0.52 -9.42 2.65
C PHE A 99 -0.66 -10.73 1.86
N ASP A 100 -1.46 -10.74 0.81
CA ASP A 100 -1.68 -11.93 -0.03
C ASP A 100 -0.37 -12.38 -0.69
N LEU A 101 0.40 -11.43 -1.25
CA LEU A 101 1.70 -11.73 -1.85
C LEU A 101 2.68 -12.34 -0.84
N LEU A 102 2.76 -11.79 0.38
CA LEU A 102 3.64 -12.31 1.43
C LEU A 102 3.20 -13.70 1.88
N ARG A 103 1.90 -13.93 2.11
CA ARG A 103 1.35 -15.25 2.47
C ARG A 103 1.60 -16.29 1.38
N ASP A 104 1.59 -15.91 0.11
CA ASP A 104 1.80 -16.84 -0.99
C ASP A 104 3.31 -17.08 -1.23
N THR A 105 4.16 -16.11 -0.91
CA THR A 105 5.63 -16.20 -1.03
C THR A 105 6.26 -16.95 0.14
N PHE A 106 5.76 -16.70 1.34
CA PHE A 106 6.24 -17.31 2.59
C PHE A 106 5.17 -18.28 3.08
N SER A 107 5.54 -19.49 3.50
CA SER A 107 4.57 -20.51 3.96
C SER A 107 3.85 -20.19 5.28
N GLU A 108 3.91 -18.93 5.73
CA GLU A 108 3.30 -18.42 6.95
C GLU A 108 2.57 -17.10 6.64
N ALA A 109 1.34 -16.96 7.13
CA ALA A 109 0.58 -15.71 6.99
C ALA A 109 1.15 -14.64 7.93
N PRO A 110 1.42 -13.41 7.45
CA PRO A 110 1.85 -12.32 8.32
C PRO A 110 0.72 -11.87 9.25
N ILE A 111 1.06 -11.07 10.27
CA ILE A 111 0.06 -10.37 11.09
C ILE A 111 -0.38 -9.11 10.34
N LEU A 112 -1.68 -8.90 10.19
CA LEU A 112 -2.23 -7.69 9.57
C LEU A 112 -2.53 -6.64 10.65
N LEU A 113 -1.96 -5.45 10.50
CA LEU A 113 -2.21 -4.31 11.39
C LEU A 113 -2.98 -3.24 10.61
N LEU A 114 -4.13 -2.82 11.12
CA LEU A 114 -4.97 -1.78 10.54
C LEU A 114 -5.15 -0.67 11.57
N ASP A 115 -4.60 0.51 11.27
CA ASP A 115 -4.61 1.65 12.19
C ASP A 115 -5.73 2.64 11.83
N ASP A 116 -6.75 2.72 12.69
CA ASP A 116 -7.93 3.59 12.58
C ASP A 116 -8.62 3.61 11.19
N VAL A 117 -8.48 2.53 10.42
CA VAL A 117 -8.90 2.53 9.01
C VAL A 117 -10.42 2.69 8.83
N PHE A 118 -11.22 2.26 9.80
CA PHE A 118 -12.67 2.27 9.68
C PHE A 118 -13.29 3.65 9.89
N SER A 119 -12.64 4.54 10.65
CA SER A 119 -13.11 5.92 10.84
C SER A 119 -13.06 6.72 9.53
N GLU A 120 -12.26 6.25 8.56
CA GLU A 120 -12.02 6.87 7.27
C GLU A 120 -12.83 6.30 6.10
N LEU A 121 -13.56 5.20 6.34
CA LEU A 121 -14.33 4.46 5.33
C LEU A 121 -15.84 4.69 5.52
N ASP A 122 -16.56 4.74 4.41
CA ASP A 122 -18.02 4.64 4.47
C ASP A 122 -18.48 3.20 4.81
N VAL A 123 -19.77 3.04 5.05
CA VAL A 123 -20.39 1.78 5.48
C VAL A 123 -20.16 0.65 4.46
N ALA A 124 -20.25 0.95 3.16
CA ALA A 124 -20.10 -0.08 2.13
C ALA A 124 -18.66 -0.57 2.05
N ARG A 125 -17.69 0.36 2.05
CA ARG A 125 -16.26 0.02 2.04
C ARG A 125 -15.82 -0.69 3.31
N SER A 126 -16.34 -0.26 4.47
CA SER A 126 -16.08 -0.92 5.75
C SER A 126 -16.53 -2.37 5.70
N LYS A 127 -17.77 -2.63 5.25
CA LYS A 127 -18.28 -3.99 5.07
C LYS A 127 -17.42 -4.82 4.11
N ALA A 128 -17.04 -4.25 2.97
CA ALA A 128 -16.18 -4.93 2.01
C ALA A 128 -14.80 -5.29 2.58
N LEU A 129 -14.19 -4.40 3.37
CA LEU A 129 -12.94 -4.69 4.09
C LEU A 129 -13.12 -5.89 5.03
N LEU A 130 -14.23 -5.93 5.79
CA LEU A 130 -14.50 -7.02 6.73
C LEU A 130 -14.65 -8.37 6.05
N GLU A 131 -15.41 -8.42 4.96
CA GLU A 131 -15.61 -9.63 4.16
C GLU A 131 -14.30 -10.13 3.54
N ARG A 132 -13.32 -9.24 3.38
CA ARG A 132 -12.01 -9.51 2.79
C ARG A 132 -10.91 -9.74 3.82
N LEU A 133 -11.19 -9.60 5.13
CA LEU A 133 -10.16 -9.83 6.14
C LEU A 133 -9.62 -11.27 5.99
N PRO A 134 -8.29 -11.44 5.99
CA PRO A 134 -7.70 -12.75 5.81
C PRO A 134 -8.03 -13.65 7.02
N GLY A 135 -8.03 -14.96 6.80
CA GLY A 135 -8.08 -15.96 7.87
C GLY A 135 -6.77 -16.05 8.66
N ALA A 136 -6.26 -14.91 9.14
CA ALA A 136 -5.01 -14.74 9.87
C ALA A 136 -5.22 -13.83 11.08
N GLN A 137 -4.17 -13.61 11.87
CA GLN A 137 -4.24 -12.67 12.99
C GLN A 137 -4.30 -11.23 12.48
N VAL A 138 -5.36 -10.52 12.84
CA VAL A 138 -5.57 -9.10 12.50
C VAL A 138 -5.70 -8.29 13.78
N PHE A 139 -4.96 -7.19 13.88
CA PHE A 139 -5.16 -6.16 14.90
C PHE A 139 -5.71 -4.90 14.24
N ILE A 140 -6.77 -4.36 14.84
CA ILE A 140 -7.44 -3.15 14.39
C ILE A 140 -7.41 -2.17 15.56
N THR A 141 -6.95 -0.95 15.33
CA THR A 141 -7.15 0.16 16.27
C THR A 141 -8.34 0.99 15.80
N ALA A 142 -9.03 1.61 16.75
CA ALA A 142 -10.07 2.59 16.45
C ALA A 142 -10.23 3.55 17.63
N ALA A 143 -10.59 4.79 17.33
CA ALA A 143 -10.88 5.78 18.36
C ALA A 143 -12.20 5.49 19.10
N ARG A 144 -13.18 4.89 18.43
CA ARG A 144 -14.49 4.56 19.01
C ARG A 144 -14.85 3.11 18.72
N ARG A 145 -15.47 2.46 19.70
CA ARG A 145 -15.95 1.08 19.59
C ARG A 145 -16.91 0.87 18.41
N GLU A 146 -17.76 1.86 18.15
CA GLU A 146 -18.77 1.85 17.09
C GLU A 146 -18.17 1.90 15.69
N ASP A 147 -16.93 2.36 15.54
CA ASP A 147 -16.27 2.47 14.24
C ASP A 147 -15.88 1.10 13.68
N VAL A 148 -15.81 0.05 14.50
CA VAL A 148 -15.32 -1.28 14.10
C VAL A 148 -16.48 -2.28 14.11
N PRO A 149 -17.11 -2.56 12.96
CA PRO A 149 -18.31 -3.40 12.89
C PRO A 149 -17.98 -4.91 12.85
N VAL A 150 -16.98 -5.37 13.61
CA VAL A 150 -16.60 -6.80 13.70
C VAL A 150 -16.71 -7.39 15.09
N GLY A 151 -16.95 -8.70 15.12
CA GLY A 151 -16.65 -9.52 16.29
C GLY A 151 -15.15 -9.76 16.46
N GLY A 152 -14.72 -10.07 17.68
CA GLY A 152 -13.33 -10.30 18.03
C GLY A 152 -13.10 -10.08 19.52
N ARG A 153 -11.84 -10.18 19.96
CA ARG A 153 -11.46 -9.69 21.29
C ARG A 153 -11.22 -8.19 21.20
N MET A 154 -11.79 -7.47 22.15
CA MET A 154 -11.65 -6.02 22.22
C MET A 154 -10.87 -5.65 23.48
N TRP A 155 -9.87 -4.80 23.29
CA TRP A 155 -9.09 -4.22 24.36
C TRP A 155 -9.31 -2.73 24.37
N ASP A 156 -9.84 -2.22 25.47
CA ASP A 156 -9.92 -0.78 25.71
C ASP A 156 -8.55 -0.30 26.21
N VAL A 157 -8.01 0.72 25.54
CA VAL A 157 -6.74 1.35 25.93
C VAL A 157 -7.05 2.75 26.45
N SER A 158 -6.82 2.98 27.74
CA SER A 158 -7.01 4.27 28.40
C SER A 158 -5.68 4.83 28.88
N LEU A 159 -5.62 6.16 29.02
CA LEU A 159 -4.50 6.83 29.69
C LEU A 159 -4.89 7.07 31.15
N GLU A 160 -4.18 6.43 32.08
CA GLU A 160 -4.31 6.64 33.52
C GLU A 160 -2.94 7.09 34.07
N GLU A 161 -2.91 8.23 34.77
CA GLU A 161 -1.70 8.75 35.43
C GLU A 161 -0.45 8.86 34.54
N GLY A 162 -0.64 9.08 33.23
CA GLY A 162 0.46 9.19 32.25
C GLY A 162 0.99 7.85 31.74
N ALA A 163 0.37 6.73 32.13
CA ALA A 163 0.65 5.40 31.59
C ALA A 163 -0.54 4.87 30.77
N SER A 164 -0.26 4.10 29.72
CA SER A 164 -1.28 3.38 28.97
C SER A 164 -1.72 2.15 29.75
N ARG A 165 -3.01 2.05 30.06
CA ARG A 165 -3.65 0.89 30.67
C ARG A 165 -4.49 0.17 29.62
N VAL A 166 -4.33 -1.15 29.55
CA VAL A 166 -5.09 -2.01 28.63
C VAL A 166 -6.04 -2.88 29.45
N THR A 167 -7.33 -2.83 29.15
CA THR A 167 -8.36 -3.67 29.76
C THR A 167 -9.03 -4.51 28.69
N ALA A 168 -9.11 -5.83 28.89
CA ALA A 168 -9.83 -6.72 27.98
C ALA A 168 -11.31 -6.80 28.39
N ASN A 169 -12.21 -6.73 27.40
CA ASN A 169 -13.62 -7.10 27.56
C ASN A 169 -13.87 -8.54 27.10
#